data_AF-A0A958LVY9-F1
#
_entry.id   AF-A0A958LVY9-F1
#
_cell.length_a   1.000
_cell.length_b   1.000
_cell.length_c   1.000
_cell.angle_alpha   90.00
_cell.angle_beta   90.00
_cell.angle_gamma   90.00
#
_symmetry.space_group_name_H-M   'P 1'
#
loop_
_entity.id
_entity.type
_entity.pdbx_description
1 polymer ?
#
loop_
_entity_poly.entity_id
_entity_poly.type
_entity_poly.pdbx_seq_one_letter_code
_entity_poly.pdbx_strand_id
1 'polypeptide(L)'
;MRRGDAVLFILAMMLFLFGLNYMVGKGSGQSPIKVNKLIQTLKLEKDSEFASALRKVTAQSKHAPKEESLVLPKDLFSNKLQHIRFLLSRNEYKEKACDFLESEIKTFDFKNQSSQSLNYLSEVYTAYFKVQKDSGKALEAYKTLESQLGNQPLVREVKMKLSNSYPEK
;
A
#
# COMPACT_ATOMS: atom_id res chain seq x y z
N MET A 1 -9.84 -39.51 15.77
CA MET A 1 -10.21 -38.09 16.04
C MET A 1 -11.19 -38.06 17.20
N ARG A 2 -10.85 -37.34 18.27
CA ARG A 2 -11.76 -37.20 19.43
C ARG A 2 -12.86 -36.21 19.02
N ARG A 3 -14.12 -36.48 19.39
CA ARG A 3 -15.29 -35.65 19.01
C ARG A 3 -15.14 -34.16 19.34
N GLY A 4 -14.27 -33.82 20.31
CA GLY A 4 -13.90 -32.44 20.64
C GLY A 4 -13.14 -31.70 19.54
N ASP A 5 -12.29 -32.39 18.75
CA ASP A 5 -11.52 -31.74 17.68
C ASP A 5 -12.42 -31.28 16.52
N ALA A 6 -13.48 -32.04 16.23
CA ALA A 6 -14.45 -31.69 15.19
C ALA A 6 -15.25 -30.43 15.58
N VAL A 7 -15.62 -30.30 16.86
CA VAL A 7 -16.34 -29.11 17.35
C VAL A 7 -15.43 -27.88 17.31
N LEU A 8 -14.16 -28.03 17.69
CA LEU A 8 -13.18 -26.95 17.65
C LEU A 8 -12.90 -26.49 16.21
N PHE A 9 -12.85 -27.44 15.27
CA PHE A 9 -12.67 -27.16 13.85
C PHE A 9 -13.87 -26.41 13.26
N ILE A 10 -15.09 -26.82 13.58
CA ILE A 10 -16.32 -26.14 13.13
C ILE A 10 -16.39 -24.72 13.70
N LEU A 11 -16.04 -24.53 14.98
CA LEU A 11 -16.01 -23.21 15.62
C LEU A 11 -14.97 -22.29 14.95
N ALA A 12 -13.77 -22.80 14.66
CA ALA A 12 -12.73 -22.07 13.95
C ALA A 12 -13.16 -21.71 12.51
N MET A 13 -13.84 -22.63 11.83
CA MET A 13 -14.34 -22.39 10.47
C MET A 13 -15.44 -21.31 10.45
N MET A 14 -16.33 -21.29 11.45
CA MET A 14 -17.33 -20.23 11.58
C MET A 14 -16.69 -18.87 11.87
N LEU A 15 -15.70 -18.80 12.77
CA LEU A 15 -14.94 -17.56 13.02
C LEU A 15 -14.21 -17.07 11.76
N PHE A 16 -13.66 -17.98 10.96
CA PHE A 16 -12.99 -17.65 9.71
C PHE A 16 -13.96 -17.08 8.66
N LEU A 17 -15.14 -17.70 8.50
CA LEU A 17 -16.18 -17.21 7.58
C LEU A 17 -16.77 -15.86 8.02
N PHE A 18 -17.00 -15.66 9.33
CA PHE A 18 -17.42 -14.36 9.87
C PHE A 18 -16.33 -13.30 9.74
N GLY A 19 -15.06 -13.66 9.95
CA GLY A 19 -13.92 -12.75 9.77
C GLY A 19 -13.71 -12.29 8.33
N LEU A 20 -13.89 -13.19 7.36
CA LEU A 20 -13.84 -12.86 5.93
C LEU A 20 -14.99 -11.93 5.53
N ASN A 21 -16.22 -12.20 5.97
CA ASN A 21 -17.35 -11.31 5.71
C ASN A 21 -17.17 -9.92 6.36
N TYR A 22 -16.53 -9.85 7.53
CA TYR A 22 -16.20 -8.58 8.16
C TYR A 22 -15.13 -7.78 7.40
N MET A 23 -14.11 -8.45 6.83
CA MET A 23 -13.09 -7.81 6.00
C MET A 23 -13.61 -7.39 4.61
N VAL A 24 -14.55 -8.13 4.03
CA VAL A 24 -15.13 -7.82 2.72
C VAL A 24 -16.21 -6.72 2.82
N GLY A 25 -16.96 -6.66 3.93
CA GLY A 25 -18.06 -5.69 4.10
C GLY A 25 -17.64 -4.25 4.40
N LYS A 26 -16.39 -4.02 4.81
CA LYS A 26 -15.85 -2.65 4.98
C LYS A 26 -14.68 -2.46 4.02
N GLY A 27 -15.00 -1.93 2.83
CA GLY A 27 -14.04 -1.42 1.85
C GLY A 27 -13.23 -0.20 2.31
N SER A 28 -12.93 -0.09 3.61
CA SER A 28 -11.94 0.84 4.13
C SER A 28 -10.87 0.01 4.84
N GLY A 29 -9.65 0.02 4.31
CA GLY A 29 -8.45 -0.52 4.95
C GLY A 29 -8.05 0.24 6.22
N GLN A 30 -9.01 0.65 7.04
CA GLN A 30 -8.80 1.14 8.39
C GLN A 30 -9.17 0.04 9.36
N SER A 31 -8.15 -0.59 9.93
CA SER A 31 -8.31 -1.41 11.12
C SER A 31 -9.07 -0.61 12.18
N PRO A 32 -10.19 -1.12 12.75
CA PRO A 32 -10.93 -0.41 13.80
C PRO A 32 -10.14 -0.37 15.12
N ILE A 33 -9.02 -1.07 15.17
CA ILE A 33 -8.11 -1.09 16.29
C ILE A 33 -7.14 0.07 16.11
N LYS A 34 -7.42 1.17 16.82
CA LYS A 34 -6.40 2.20 17.09
C LYS A 34 -5.23 1.49 17.75
N VAL A 35 -4.18 1.20 16.99
CA VAL A 35 -2.98 0.47 17.45
C VAL A 35 -2.42 1.09 18.73
N ASN A 36 -2.55 2.41 18.88
CA ASN A 36 -2.19 3.14 20.11
C ASN A 36 -3.00 2.74 21.35
N LYS A 37 -4.31 2.44 21.22
CA LYS A 37 -5.11 1.89 22.32
C LYS A 37 -4.69 0.45 22.63
N LEU A 38 -4.43 -0.38 21.61
CA LEU A 38 -3.99 -1.76 21.82
C LEU A 38 -2.62 -1.80 22.51
N ILE A 39 -1.68 -0.92 22.14
CA ILE A 39 -0.37 -0.77 22.80
C ILE A 39 -0.52 -0.28 24.24
N GLN A 40 -1.46 0.62 24.52
CA GLN A 40 -1.75 1.05 25.89
C GLN A 40 -2.34 -0.07 26.74
N THR A 41 -3.27 -0.87 26.20
CA THR A 41 -3.85 -2.03 26.91
C THR A 41 -2.79 -3.13 27.12
N LEU A 42 -1.92 -3.38 26.13
CA LEU A 42 -0.81 -4.35 26.22
C LEU A 42 0.31 -3.92 27.19
N LYS A 43 0.48 -2.61 27.46
CA LYS A 43 1.39 -2.14 28.53
C LYS A 43 0.84 -2.39 29.93
N LEU A 44 -0.49 -2.52 30.07
CA LEU A 44 -1.17 -2.77 31.34
C LEU A 44 -1.25 -4.26 31.69
N GLU A 45 -1.34 -5.16 30.71
CA GLU A 45 -1.31 -6.61 30.94
C GLU A 45 0.14 -7.14 30.97
N LYS A 46 0.71 -7.26 32.17
CA LYS A 46 2.07 -7.77 32.37
C LYS A 46 2.21 -9.30 32.21
N ASP A 47 1.12 -10.07 32.25
CA ASP A 47 1.18 -11.53 32.49
C ASP A 47 0.51 -12.42 31.44
N SER A 48 0.38 -11.96 30.19
CA SER A 48 -0.15 -12.81 29.10
C SER A 48 0.97 -13.49 28.31
N GLU A 49 0.85 -14.80 28.04
CA GLU A 49 1.73 -15.58 27.17
C GLU A 49 1.95 -14.92 25.79
N PHE A 50 0.99 -14.12 25.34
CA PHE A 50 1.08 -13.31 24.13
C PHE A 50 2.12 -12.18 24.24
N ALA A 51 2.23 -11.52 25.40
CA ALA A 51 3.26 -10.50 25.65
C ALA A 51 4.66 -11.12 25.72
N SER A 52 4.76 -12.34 26.24
CA SER A 52 5.98 -13.17 26.19
C SER A 52 6.36 -13.54 24.75
N ALA A 53 5.40 -13.98 23.94
CA ALA A 53 5.61 -14.30 22.54
C ALA A 53 6.06 -13.08 21.74
N LEU A 54 5.42 -11.92 21.92
CA LEU A 54 5.82 -10.65 21.30
C LEU A 54 7.23 -10.21 21.74
N ARG A 55 7.58 -10.39 23.02
CA ARG A 55 8.94 -10.12 23.52
C ARG A 55 9.98 -11.07 22.94
N LYS A 56 9.65 -12.35 22.74
CA LYS A 56 10.56 -13.31 22.09
C LYS A 56 10.80 -12.97 20.62
N VAL A 57 9.75 -12.61 19.88
CA VAL A 57 9.85 -12.21 18.47
C VAL A 57 10.64 -10.89 18.32
N THR A 58 10.44 -9.92 19.22
CA THR A 58 11.20 -8.65 19.23
C THR A 58 12.61 -8.78 19.80
N ALA A 59 12.89 -9.75 20.66
CA ALA A 59 14.24 -10.05 21.14
C ALA A 59 15.08 -10.79 20.09
N GLN A 60 14.47 -11.65 19.28
CA GLN A 60 15.14 -12.28 18.14
C GLN A 60 15.54 -11.28 17.05
N SER A 61 14.85 -10.14 16.92
CA SER A 61 15.26 -9.07 16.00
C SER A 61 16.43 -8.21 16.51
N LYS A 62 16.81 -8.32 17.79
CA LYS A 62 17.93 -7.55 18.37
C LYS A 62 19.31 -8.16 18.11
N HIS A 63 19.39 -9.37 17.58
CA HIS A 63 20.65 -10.07 17.29
C HIS A 63 20.93 -10.28 15.80
N ALA A 64 20.17 -9.66 14.90
CA ALA A 64 20.56 -9.54 13.50
C ALA A 64 21.49 -8.32 13.31
N PRO A 65 22.53 -8.41 12.46
CA PRO A 65 23.55 -7.38 12.33
C PRO A 65 22.94 -6.10 11.76
N LYS A 66 23.04 -4.99 12.52
CA LYS A 66 22.88 -3.57 12.13
C LYS A 66 22.10 -3.35 10.82
N GLU A 67 20.79 -3.57 10.83
CA GLU A 67 19.91 -2.95 9.84
C GLU A 67 19.55 -1.54 10.28
N GLU A 68 19.58 -0.68 9.28
CA GLU A 68 19.47 0.78 9.29
C GLU A 68 18.52 1.36 10.33
N SER A 69 18.99 2.46 10.90
CA SER A 69 18.27 3.35 11.81
C SER A 69 16.77 3.40 11.52
N LEU A 70 15.98 3.25 12.59
CA LEU A 70 14.61 3.74 12.68
C LEU A 70 14.60 5.24 12.36
N VAL A 71 14.47 5.56 11.08
CA VAL A 71 14.25 6.90 10.58
C VAL A 71 12.77 7.22 10.82
N LEU A 72 12.52 8.16 11.75
CA LEU A 72 11.25 8.89 11.88
C LEU A 72 10.69 9.27 10.50
N PRO A 73 9.36 9.34 10.30
CA PRO A 73 8.74 9.29 8.98
C PRO A 73 9.32 10.38 8.07
N LYS A 74 10.21 9.97 7.16
CA LYS A 74 10.51 10.74 5.96
C LYS A 74 9.17 10.94 5.25
N ASP A 75 8.93 12.17 4.81
CA ASP A 75 7.79 12.69 4.04
C ASP A 75 6.73 11.68 3.58
N LEU A 76 5.44 12.00 3.77
CA LEU A 76 4.29 11.18 3.36
C LEU A 76 4.45 10.55 1.96
N PHE A 77 4.94 11.32 1.00
CA PHE A 77 5.21 10.87 -0.37
C PHE A 77 6.30 9.80 -0.45
N SER A 78 7.36 9.89 0.38
CA SER A 78 8.45 8.91 0.39
C SER A 78 7.98 7.52 0.82
N ASN A 79 7.09 7.44 1.82
CA ASN A 79 6.49 6.18 2.25
C ASN A 79 5.60 5.58 1.15
N LYS A 80 4.79 6.42 0.49
CA LYS A 80 3.97 5.99 -0.64
C LYS A 80 4.82 5.47 -1.81
N LEU A 81 5.93 6.12 -2.13
CA LEU A 81 6.86 5.65 -3.16
C LEU A 81 7.54 4.34 -2.79
N GLN A 82 7.93 4.16 -1.52
CA GLN A 82 8.46 2.87 -1.05
C GLN A 82 7.41 1.76 -1.21
N HIS A 83 6.15 2.04 -0.89
CA HIS A 83 5.07 1.08 -1.09
C HIS A 83 4.89 0.72 -2.58
N ILE A 84 4.89 1.71 -3.47
CA ILE A 84 4.84 1.47 -4.93
C ILE A 84 6.01 0.60 -5.37
N ARG A 85 7.24 0.92 -4.96
CA ARG A 85 8.44 0.13 -5.29
C ARG A 85 8.32 -1.31 -4.79
N PHE A 86 7.80 -1.52 -3.59
CA PHE A 86 7.56 -2.85 -3.05
C PHE A 86 6.54 -3.63 -3.90
N LEU A 87 5.40 -3.03 -4.25
CA LEU A 87 4.39 -3.68 -5.09
C LEU A 87 4.93 -4.02 -6.48
N LEU A 88 5.71 -3.12 -7.08
CA LEU A 88 6.35 -3.34 -8.39
C LEU A 88 7.47 -4.37 -8.37
N SER A 89 8.09 -4.61 -7.22
CA SER A 89 9.19 -5.58 -7.10
C SER A 89 8.74 -7.04 -7.27
N ARG A 90 7.43 -7.31 -7.13
CA ARG A 90 6.87 -8.66 -7.20
C ARG A 90 5.81 -8.73 -8.29
N ASN A 91 6.00 -9.65 -9.24
CA ASN A 91 5.08 -9.83 -10.36
C ASN A 91 3.65 -10.18 -9.90
N GLU A 92 3.51 -10.92 -8.80
CA GLU A 92 2.22 -11.31 -8.20
C GLU A 92 1.39 -10.12 -7.72
N TYR A 93 2.02 -8.98 -7.46
CA TYR A 93 1.34 -7.78 -6.96
C TYR A 93 1.10 -6.74 -8.03
N LYS A 94 1.35 -7.04 -9.31
CA LYS A 94 1.14 -6.07 -10.40
C LYS A 94 -0.28 -5.53 -10.49
N GLU A 95 -1.28 -6.39 -10.27
CA GLU A 95 -2.69 -5.97 -10.29
C GLU A 95 -3.00 -5.04 -9.12
N LYS A 96 -2.59 -5.41 -7.91
CA LYS A 96 -2.69 -4.54 -6.72
C LYS A 96 -1.92 -3.24 -6.86
N ALA A 97 -0.77 -3.27 -7.55
CA ALA A 97 0.02 -2.09 -7.87
C ALA A 97 -0.77 -1.16 -8.79
N CYS A 98 -1.42 -1.71 -9.82
CA CYS A 98 -2.26 -0.95 -10.72
C CYS A 98 -3.43 -0.29 -9.98
N ASP A 99 -4.17 -1.04 -9.16
CA ASP A 99 -5.29 -0.52 -8.38
C ASP A 99 -4.87 0.60 -7.42
N PHE A 100 -3.72 0.40 -6.74
CA PHE A 100 -3.15 1.40 -5.85
C PHE A 100 -2.79 2.69 -6.61
N LEU A 101 -2.12 2.56 -7.76
CA LEU A 101 -1.71 3.69 -8.58
C LEU A 101 -2.92 4.45 -9.16
N GLU A 102 -3.97 3.74 -9.60
CA GLU A 102 -5.22 4.38 -10.03
C GLU A 102 -5.89 5.16 -8.90
N SER A 103 -5.90 4.60 -7.69
CA SER A 103 -6.43 5.27 -6.51
C SER A 103 -5.63 6.53 -6.18
N GLU A 104 -4.30 6.47 -6.22
CA GLU A 104 -3.45 7.63 -5.98
C GLU A 104 -3.67 8.72 -7.03
N ILE A 105 -3.76 8.37 -8.32
CA ILE A 105 -4.06 9.33 -9.39
C ILE A 105 -5.41 10.02 -9.17
N LYS A 106 -6.46 9.25 -8.82
CA LYS A 106 -7.82 9.79 -8.60
C LYS A 106 -7.92 10.69 -7.37
N THR A 107 -7.14 10.42 -6.34
CA THR A 107 -7.20 11.14 -5.05
C THR A 107 -6.13 12.21 -4.91
N PHE A 108 -5.22 12.33 -5.87
CA PHE A 108 -4.18 13.33 -5.85
C PHE A 108 -4.75 14.75 -5.88
N ASP A 109 -4.27 15.61 -4.99
CA ASP A 109 -4.65 17.02 -4.95
C ASP A 109 -3.80 17.85 -5.92
N PHE A 110 -4.36 18.10 -7.11
CA PHE A 110 -3.71 18.90 -8.16
C PHE A 110 -3.54 20.39 -7.81
N LYS A 111 -4.18 20.88 -6.72
CA LYS A 111 -3.94 22.24 -6.22
C LYS A 111 -2.58 22.36 -5.55
N ASN A 112 -2.06 21.25 -5.00
CA ASN A 112 -0.75 21.21 -4.37
C ASN A 112 0.35 20.95 -5.42
N GLN A 113 0.93 22.03 -5.94
CA GLN A 113 1.97 21.99 -6.97
C GLN A 113 3.39 22.20 -6.41
N SER A 114 3.64 21.78 -5.16
CA SER A 114 4.99 21.75 -4.60
C SER A 114 5.93 20.85 -5.41
N SER A 115 7.24 21.12 -5.40
CA SER A 115 8.21 20.27 -6.11
C SER A 115 8.16 18.81 -5.66
N GLN A 116 7.92 18.55 -4.37
CA GLN A 116 7.81 17.19 -3.84
C GLN A 116 6.56 16.46 -4.36
N SER A 117 5.41 17.14 -4.41
CA SER A 117 4.16 16.54 -4.91
C SER A 117 4.20 16.31 -6.43
N LEU A 118 4.84 17.19 -7.19
CA LEU A 118 5.06 17.00 -8.63
C LEU A 118 6.01 15.84 -8.92
N ASN A 119 7.11 15.71 -8.17
CA ASN A 119 8.03 14.57 -8.29
C ASN A 119 7.32 13.26 -7.94
N TYR A 120 6.51 13.26 -6.88
CA TYR A 120 5.69 12.11 -6.52
C TYR A 120 4.73 11.72 -7.65
N LEU A 121 4.03 12.70 -8.23
CA LEU A 121 3.10 12.47 -9.32
C LEU A 121 3.81 11.90 -10.56
N SER A 122 5.01 12.39 -10.91
CA SER A 122 5.82 11.84 -12.01
C SER A 122 6.10 10.35 -11.83
N GLU A 123 6.53 9.98 -10.62
CA GLU A 123 6.84 8.60 -10.27
C GLU A 123 5.59 7.70 -10.29
N VAL A 124 4.46 8.20 -9.79
CA VAL A 124 3.16 7.49 -9.83
C VAL A 124 2.74 7.23 -11.27
N TYR A 125 2.74 8.24 -12.14
CA TYR A 125 2.37 8.06 -13.55
C TYR A 125 3.34 7.15 -14.30
N THR A 126 4.64 7.27 -14.05
CA THR A 126 5.66 6.39 -14.64
C THR A 126 5.46 4.94 -14.21
N ALA A 127 5.21 4.71 -12.92
CA ALA A 127 4.87 3.40 -12.39
C ALA A 127 3.59 2.85 -13.01
N TYR A 128 2.55 3.69 -13.14
CA TYR A 128 1.26 3.32 -13.68
C TYR A 128 1.37 2.84 -15.13
N PHE A 129 2.05 3.59 -16.00
CA PHE A 129 2.26 3.19 -17.39
C PHE A 129 3.12 1.93 -17.56
N LYS A 130 3.96 1.62 -16.57
CA LYS A 130 4.76 0.38 -16.59
C LYS A 130 3.92 -0.87 -16.31
N VAL A 131 2.87 -0.76 -15.51
CA VAL A 131 2.02 -1.91 -15.12
C VAL A 131 0.71 -1.97 -15.87
N GLN A 132 0.22 -0.83 -16.36
CA GLN A 132 -1.02 -0.75 -17.10
C GLN A 132 -0.88 -1.49 -18.42
N LYS A 133 -1.83 -2.37 -18.73
CA LYS A 133 -1.86 -3.15 -19.97
C LYS A 133 -2.73 -2.50 -21.04
N ASP A 134 -3.71 -1.71 -20.61
CA ASP A 134 -4.66 -1.04 -21.49
C ASP A 134 -4.15 0.35 -21.88
N SER A 135 -3.74 0.49 -23.14
CA SER A 135 -3.26 1.77 -23.69
C SER A 135 -4.33 2.86 -23.67
N GLY A 136 -5.62 2.50 -23.78
CA GLY A 136 -6.74 3.45 -23.70
C GLY A 136 -6.83 4.08 -22.31
N LYS A 137 -6.74 3.26 -21.27
CA LYS A 137 -6.72 3.74 -19.87
C LYS A 137 -5.48 4.55 -19.53
N ALA A 138 -4.32 4.18 -20.07
CA ALA A 138 -3.09 4.94 -19.89
C ALA A 138 -3.21 6.34 -20.53
N LEU A 139 -3.78 6.42 -21.74
CA LEU A 139 -4.01 7.67 -22.45
C LEU A 139 -5.06 8.54 -21.73
N GLU A 140 -6.14 7.94 -21.21
CA GLU A 140 -7.15 8.67 -20.44
C GLU A 140 -6.54 9.31 -19.19
N ALA A 141 -5.75 8.55 -18.42
CA ALA A 141 -5.07 9.07 -17.24
C ALA A 141 -4.11 10.21 -17.58
N TYR A 142 -3.41 10.12 -18.72
CA TYR A 142 -2.56 11.21 -19.23
C TYR A 142 -3.38 12.45 -19.61
N LYS A 143 -4.51 12.29 -20.31
CA LYS A 143 -5.39 13.42 -20.66
C LYS A 143 -5.95 14.10 -19.40
N THR A 144 -6.27 13.33 -18.35
CA THR A 144 -6.65 13.90 -17.06
C THR A 144 -5.52 14.75 -16.50
N LEU A 145 -4.28 14.25 -16.50
CA LEU A 145 -3.11 15.00 -16.04
C LEU A 145 -2.92 16.32 -16.82
N GLU A 146 -2.99 16.25 -18.14
CA GLU A 146 -2.88 17.41 -19.04
C GLU A 146 -3.98 18.42 -18.78
N SER A 147 -5.22 17.98 -18.54
CA SER A 147 -6.34 18.88 -18.21
C SER A 147 -6.17 19.62 -16.89
N GLN A 148 -5.54 18.98 -15.88
CA GLN A 148 -5.40 19.53 -14.53
C GLN A 148 -4.17 20.44 -14.40
N LEU A 149 -3.06 20.12 -15.06
CA LEU A 149 -1.79 20.84 -14.93
C LEU A 149 -1.43 21.67 -16.16
N GLY A 150 -2.10 21.48 -17.30
CA GLY A 150 -1.81 22.18 -18.54
C GLY A 150 -0.40 21.91 -19.07
N ASN A 151 0.28 22.95 -19.55
CA ASN A 151 1.58 22.84 -20.22
C ASN A 151 2.80 22.77 -19.28
N GLN A 152 2.65 22.21 -18.08
CA GLN A 152 3.76 22.09 -17.14
C GLN A 152 4.86 21.14 -17.63
N PRO A 153 6.14 21.34 -17.21
CA PRO A 153 7.25 20.45 -17.57
C PRO A 153 6.96 18.98 -17.24
N LEU A 154 6.28 18.72 -16.11
CA LEU A 154 5.87 17.38 -15.69
C LEU A 154 5.00 16.68 -16.75
N VAL A 155 4.04 17.39 -17.34
CA VAL A 155 3.14 16.81 -18.34
C VAL A 155 3.91 16.38 -19.58
N ARG A 156 4.95 17.13 -19.97
CA ARG A 156 5.84 16.76 -21.08
C ARG A 156 6.68 15.53 -20.75
N GLU A 157 7.21 15.44 -19.54
CA GLU A 157 7.97 14.28 -19.07
C GLU A 157 7.10 13.02 -19.07
N VAL A 158 5.90 13.11 -18.49
CA VAL A 158 4.95 12.00 -18.44
C VAL A 158 4.49 11.59 -19.84
N LYS A 159 4.30 12.56 -20.75
CA LYS A 159 4.00 12.28 -22.17
C LYS A 159 5.10 11.44 -22.83
N MET A 160 6.36 11.83 -22.64
CA MET A 160 7.50 11.09 -23.20
C MET A 160 7.56 9.65 -22.64
N LYS A 161 7.26 9.46 -21.35
CA LYS A 161 7.19 8.12 -20.74
C LYS A 161 6.04 7.30 -21.32
N LEU A 162 4.87 7.90 -21.50
CA LEU A 162 3.71 7.25 -22.13
C LEU A 162 4.05 6.75 -23.53
N SER A 163 4.62 7.62 -24.38
CA SER A 163 5.01 7.25 -25.76
C SER A 163 6.06 6.14 -25.81
N ASN A 164 6.97 6.08 -24.84
CA ASN A 164 7.94 4.99 -24.74
C ASN A 164 7.30 3.67 -24.28
N SER A 165 6.31 3.73 -23.40
CA SER A 165 5.58 2.56 -22.89
C SER A 165 4.56 2.01 -23.90
N TYR A 166 4.00 2.87 -24.74
CA TYR A 166 3.02 2.52 -25.77
C TYR A 166 3.38 3.23 -27.07
N PRO A 167 4.34 2.71 -27.85
CA PRO A 167 4.60 3.23 -29.18
C PRO A 167 3.33 3.03 -30.02
N GLU A 168 2.80 4.12 -30.59
CA GLU A 168 1.75 4.05 -31.60
C GLU A 168 2.24 3.11 -32.71
N LYS A 169 1.52 2.01 -32.94
CA LYS A 169 1.79 1.04 -34.01
C LYS A 169 1.05 1.44 -35.27
#